data_AF-W5M2Y4-F1
#
_entry.id   AF-W5M2Y4-F1
#
_cell.length_a   1.000
_cell.length_b   1.000
_cell.length_c   1.000
_cell.angle_alpha   90.00
_cell.angle_beta   90.00
_cell.angle_gamma   90.00
#
_symmetry.space_group_name_H-M   'P 1'
#
loop_
_entity.id
_entity.type
_entity.pdbx_description
1 polymer ?
#
loop_
_entity_poly.entity_id
_entity_poly.type
_entity_poly.pdbx_seq_one_letter_code
_entity_poly.pdbx_strand_id
1 'polypeptide(L)'
;AFFDVTQLRLAYNVYKAVYAIVHALHDLLFCAKEKSTTVLCGDVSRIEPWQVTKHLKKVNFVNRFGEAVYFDENGDPPAAYDIINWQLNKGVVSHVTVGHFDTSPDGGSQLVIDGDSIVWSTGEEVPKGVCSESCPPGTRKAARKGQPICCFDCIPCADGTIANTTGAAECVECPQDYWSNDGKDSCILRDIEYLSYYDAMGITLTTVSLFGLCLTVVTISVFFSFRSTPIVKANNSELSSLL
;
A
#
# COMPACT_ATOMS: atom_id res chain seq x y z
N ALA A 1 -9.22 25.26 -30.59
CA ALA A 1 -8.10 24.35 -30.29
C ALA A 1 -7.36 23.86 -31.54
N PHE A 2 -8.03 23.49 -32.66
CA PHE A 2 -7.33 22.96 -33.86
C PHE A 2 -6.47 23.98 -34.63
N PHE A 3 -6.71 25.29 -34.46
CA PHE A 3 -5.97 26.38 -35.13
C PHE A 3 -5.06 27.18 -34.19
N ASP A 4 -4.77 26.64 -32.99
CA ASP A 4 -3.83 27.30 -32.09
C ASP A 4 -2.39 27.06 -32.58
N VAL A 5 -1.84 28.07 -33.26
CA VAL A 5 -0.49 28.05 -33.85
C VAL A 5 0.63 28.28 -32.82
N THR A 6 0.31 28.44 -31.54
CA THR A 6 1.31 28.55 -30.47
C THR A 6 2.06 27.24 -30.23
N GLN A 7 1.45 26.08 -30.54
CA GLN A 7 2.06 24.76 -30.40
C GLN A 7 1.99 23.97 -31.71
N LEU A 8 3.12 23.86 -32.42
CA LEU A 8 3.23 23.22 -33.74
C LEU A 8 3.30 21.68 -33.69
N ARG A 9 2.67 21.03 -32.70
CA ARG A 9 2.78 19.57 -32.47
C ARG A 9 2.37 18.74 -33.69
N LEU A 10 1.22 19.05 -34.30
CA LEU A 10 0.74 18.34 -35.48
C LEU A 10 1.63 18.57 -36.70
N ALA A 11 1.99 19.83 -36.96
CA ALA A 11 2.88 20.20 -38.06
C ALA A 11 4.26 19.53 -37.91
N TYR A 12 4.75 19.40 -36.67
CA TYR A 12 6.01 18.74 -36.36
C TYR A 12 5.96 17.23 -36.61
N ASN A 13 4.83 16.58 -36.31
CA ASN A 13 4.63 15.17 -36.67
C ASN A 13 4.62 14.96 -38.18
N VAL A 14 4.00 15.87 -38.95
CA VAL A 14 4.05 15.84 -40.42
C VAL A 14 5.49 16.00 -40.92
N TYR A 15 6.26 16.93 -40.33
CA TYR A 15 7.68 17.09 -40.63
C TYR A 15 8.47 15.80 -40.37
N LYS A 16 8.32 15.19 -39.19
CA LYS A 16 8.97 13.91 -38.86
C LYS A 16 8.60 12.80 -39.85
N ALA A 17 7.33 12.70 -40.23
CA ALA A 17 6.86 11.69 -41.18
C ALA A 17 7.50 11.84 -42.56
N VAL A 18 7.56 13.07 -43.09
CA VAL A 18 8.22 13.35 -44.38
C VAL A 18 9.71 12.97 -44.31
N TYR A 19 10.40 13.35 -43.24
CA TYR A 19 11.81 13.01 -43.08
C TYR A 19 12.04 11.51 -42.94
N ALA A 20 11.18 10.78 -42.23
CA ALA A 20 11.27 9.33 -42.15
C ALA A 20 11.17 8.67 -43.52
N ILE A 21 10.27 9.14 -44.39
CA ILE A 21 10.17 8.66 -45.78
C ILE A 21 11.42 9.02 -46.59
N VAL A 22 11.94 10.24 -46.43
CA VAL A 22 13.18 10.67 -47.11
C VAL A 22 14.36 9.79 -46.70
N HIS A 23 14.52 9.50 -45.41
CA HIS A 23 15.57 8.60 -44.92
C HIS A 23 15.37 7.17 -45.44
N ALA A 24 14.14 6.65 -45.46
CA ALA A 24 13.86 5.34 -46.04
C ALA A 24 14.21 5.26 -47.54
N LEU A 25 13.89 6.29 -48.32
CA LEU A 25 14.25 6.39 -49.73
C LEU A 25 15.76 6.56 -49.92
N HIS A 26 16.42 7.31 -49.04
CA HIS A 26 17.87 7.47 -49.08
C HIS A 26 18.57 6.13 -48.88
N ASP A 27 18.16 5.35 -47.87
CA ASP A 27 18.71 4.02 -47.60
C ASP A 27 18.40 2.99 -48.70
N LEU A 28 17.30 3.19 -49.43
CA LEU A 28 16.91 2.34 -50.58
C LEU A 28 17.72 2.68 -51.83
N LEU A 29 17.99 3.97 -52.08
CA LEU A 29 18.60 4.46 -53.32
C LEU A 29 20.12 4.56 -53.24
N PHE A 30 20.69 4.83 -52.08
CA PHE A 30 22.12 5.09 -51.92
C PHE A 30 22.79 3.97 -51.12
N CYS A 31 23.93 3.47 -51.61
CA CYS A 31 24.79 2.58 -50.83
C CYS A 31 26.10 3.26 -50.46
N ALA A 32 26.65 2.88 -49.30
CA ALA A 32 28.02 3.18 -48.95
C ALA A 32 28.99 2.28 -49.74
N LYS A 33 29.94 2.89 -50.46
CA LYS A 33 31.11 2.18 -51.02
C LYS A 33 32.31 2.34 -50.09
N GLU A 34 33.30 1.45 -50.19
CA GLU A 34 34.49 1.30 -49.32
C GLU A 34 35.31 2.57 -48.97
N LYS A 35 34.98 3.75 -49.53
CA LYS A 35 35.63 5.04 -49.27
C LYS A 35 34.62 6.16 -48.96
N SER A 36 33.62 5.88 -48.13
CA SER A 36 32.69 6.86 -47.54
C SER A 36 31.88 7.73 -48.52
N THR A 37 31.90 7.37 -49.81
CA THR A 37 31.13 8.07 -50.86
C THR A 37 29.83 7.31 -51.06
N THR A 38 28.71 7.97 -50.75
CA THR A 38 27.36 7.47 -51.03
C THR A 38 27.12 7.55 -52.54
N VAL A 39 26.93 6.40 -53.18
CA VAL A 39 26.66 6.31 -54.62
C VAL A 39 25.22 5.86 -54.83
N LEU A 40 24.58 6.39 -55.87
CA LEU A 40 23.26 5.94 -56.30
C LEU A 40 23.36 4.48 -56.79
N CYS A 41 22.72 3.57 -56.06
CA CYS A 41 22.63 2.14 -56.38
C CYS A 41 21.25 1.75 -56.91
N GLY A 42 20.20 2.43 -56.44
CA GLY A 42 18.82 2.12 -56.77
C GLY A 42 18.33 2.86 -58.01
N ASP A 43 17.43 2.22 -58.76
CA ASP A 43 16.74 2.85 -59.88
C ASP A 43 15.52 3.64 -59.37
N VAL A 44 15.61 4.96 -59.44
CA VAL A 44 14.56 5.90 -59.01
C VAL A 44 13.24 5.67 -59.76
N SER A 45 13.29 5.14 -60.98
CA SER A 45 12.11 4.97 -61.84
C SER A 45 11.33 3.69 -61.54
N ARG A 46 11.87 2.79 -60.71
CA ARG A 46 11.31 1.44 -60.46
C ARG A 46 11.06 1.16 -58.97
N ILE A 47 10.88 2.20 -58.17
CA ILE A 47 10.60 2.06 -56.73
C ILE A 47 9.17 1.56 -56.54
N GLU A 48 9.02 0.42 -55.88
CA GLU A 48 7.72 -0.12 -55.49
C GLU A 48 7.41 0.19 -54.01
N PRO A 49 6.14 0.49 -53.65
CA PRO A 49 5.79 0.91 -52.28
C PRO A 49 6.23 -0.06 -51.17
N TRP A 50 6.19 -1.37 -51.41
CA TRP A 50 6.60 -2.37 -50.42
C TRP A 50 8.10 -2.30 -50.09
N GLN A 51 8.93 -1.84 -51.04
CA GLN A 51 10.35 -1.65 -50.82
C GLN A 51 10.56 -0.48 -49.85
N VAL A 52 9.85 0.63 -50.07
CA VAL A 52 9.89 1.79 -49.16
C VAL A 52 9.44 1.39 -47.77
N THR A 53 8.34 0.63 -47.63
CA THR A 53 7.87 0.15 -46.32
C THR A 53 8.91 -0.72 -45.61
N LYS A 54 9.64 -1.58 -46.34
CA LYS A 54 10.69 -2.43 -45.77
C LYS A 54 11.86 -1.60 -45.21
N HIS A 55 12.22 -0.52 -45.88
CA HIS A 55 13.26 0.41 -45.41
C HIS A 55 12.74 1.31 -44.29
N LEU A 56 11.50 1.78 -44.36
CA LEU A 56 10.86 2.62 -43.35
C LEU A 56 10.86 1.96 -41.97
N LYS A 57 10.60 0.64 -41.90
CA LYS A 57 10.68 -0.15 -40.66
C LYS A 57 12.07 -0.21 -40.01
N LYS A 58 13.12 0.19 -40.71
CA LYS A 58 14.51 0.14 -40.24
C LYS A 58 15.12 1.53 -40.05
N VAL A 59 14.34 2.58 -40.30
CA VAL A 59 14.81 3.96 -40.19
C VAL A 59 15.19 4.22 -38.72
N ASN A 60 16.39 4.74 -38.54
CA ASN A 60 16.88 5.21 -37.26
C ASN A 60 17.82 6.40 -37.52
N PHE A 61 17.34 7.60 -37.22
CA PHE A 61 18.12 8.83 -37.39
C PHE A 61 17.86 9.80 -36.25
N VAL A 62 18.80 10.71 -36.04
CA VAL A 62 18.64 11.84 -35.14
C VAL A 62 18.25 13.06 -35.96
N ASN A 63 17.15 13.71 -35.60
CA ASN A 63 16.69 14.90 -36.30
C ASN A 63 17.53 16.14 -35.92
N ARG A 64 17.24 17.28 -36.55
CA ARG A 64 17.95 18.55 -36.29
C ARG A 64 17.80 19.05 -34.84
N PHE A 65 16.80 18.56 -34.12
CA PHE A 65 16.50 18.94 -32.74
C PHE A 65 17.11 17.96 -31.72
N GLY A 66 17.89 16.97 -32.18
CA GLY A 66 18.56 16.00 -31.31
C GLY A 66 17.67 14.83 -30.87
N GLU A 67 16.45 14.70 -31.41
CA GLU A 67 15.56 13.59 -31.08
C GLU A 67 15.82 12.39 -31.99
N ALA A 68 15.86 11.21 -31.41
CA ALA A 68 15.90 9.96 -32.16
C ALA A 68 14.52 9.67 -32.76
N VAL A 69 14.49 9.40 -34.07
CA VAL A 69 13.31 8.98 -34.81
C VAL A 69 13.55 7.57 -35.32
N TYR A 70 12.78 6.63 -34.78
CA TYR A 70 12.78 5.22 -35.14
C TYR A 70 11.36 4.66 -34.99
N PHE A 71 11.15 3.43 -35.43
CA PHE A 71 9.89 2.72 -35.27
C PHE A 71 10.13 1.39 -34.56
N ASP A 72 9.19 0.99 -33.71
CA ASP A 72 9.19 -0.33 -33.08
C ASP A 72 8.74 -1.44 -34.06
N GLU A 73 8.58 -2.68 -33.56
CA GLU A 73 8.15 -3.82 -34.38
C GLU A 73 6.76 -3.63 -35.02
N ASN A 74 5.89 -2.85 -34.38
CA ASN A 74 4.55 -2.54 -34.84
C ASN A 74 4.51 -1.35 -35.81
N GLY A 75 5.59 -0.57 -35.89
CA GLY A 75 5.68 0.64 -36.69
C GLY A 75 5.33 1.91 -35.93
N ASP A 76 5.31 1.86 -34.59
CA ASP A 76 5.02 3.00 -33.73
C ASP A 76 6.31 3.78 -33.41
N PRO A 77 6.27 5.13 -33.45
CA PRO A 77 7.41 5.95 -33.06
C PRO A 77 7.63 5.92 -31.53
N PRO A 78 8.82 6.33 -31.04
CA PRO A 78 9.05 6.49 -29.61
C PRO A 78 8.00 7.41 -28.98
N ALA A 79 7.46 7.01 -27.83
CA ALA A 79 6.51 7.80 -27.09
C ALA A 79 7.24 8.93 -26.36
N ALA A 80 6.90 10.16 -26.73
CA ALA A 80 7.37 11.39 -26.11
C ALA A 80 6.16 12.33 -25.91
N TYR A 81 5.86 12.66 -24.66
CA TYR A 81 4.68 13.44 -24.30
C TYR A 81 5.01 14.58 -23.36
N ASP A 82 4.48 15.77 -23.66
CA ASP A 82 4.45 16.87 -22.71
C ASP A 82 3.28 16.68 -21.73
N ILE A 83 3.57 16.86 -20.44
CA ILE A 83 2.55 16.90 -19.40
C ILE A 83 2.17 18.35 -19.21
N ILE A 84 0.89 18.66 -19.43
CA ILE A 84 0.36 20.02 -19.35
C ILE A 84 -0.55 20.19 -18.15
N ASN A 85 -0.41 21.32 -17.45
CA ASN A 85 -1.35 21.77 -16.44
C ASN A 85 -2.15 22.97 -16.97
N TRP A 86 -3.46 22.97 -16.71
CA TRP A 86 -4.38 24.02 -17.12
C TRP A 86 -4.48 25.05 -16.01
N GLN A 87 -3.79 26.18 -16.17
CA GLN A 87 -3.69 27.20 -15.15
C GLN A 87 -4.58 28.39 -15.51
N LEU A 88 -5.41 28.84 -14.56
CA LEU A 88 -6.27 30.01 -14.75
C LEU A 88 -5.51 31.27 -14.34
N ASN A 89 -5.15 32.10 -15.31
CA ASN A 89 -4.45 33.36 -15.11
C ASN A 89 -5.34 34.53 -15.56
N LYS A 90 -5.78 35.36 -14.60
CA LYS A 90 -6.61 36.57 -14.86
C LYS A 90 -7.83 36.30 -15.75
N GLY A 91 -8.49 35.15 -15.56
CA GLY A 91 -9.69 34.75 -16.31
C GLY A 91 -9.41 34.06 -17.66
N VAL A 92 -8.14 33.85 -18.03
CA VAL A 92 -7.74 33.12 -19.23
C VAL A 92 -7.05 31.81 -18.81
N VAL A 93 -7.42 30.70 -19.45
CA VAL A 93 -6.77 29.40 -19.24
C VAL A 93 -5.50 29.34 -20.08
N SER A 94 -4.36 29.21 -19.41
CA SER A 94 -3.06 28.95 -20.03
C SER A 94 -2.67 27.47 -19.89
N HIS A 95 -2.20 26.87 -20.98
CA HIS A 95 -1.64 25.52 -20.99
C HIS A 95 -0.14 25.62 -20.69
N VAL A 96 0.26 25.23 -19.48
CA VAL A 96 1.66 25.29 -19.02
C VAL A 96 2.22 23.88 -19.00
N THR A 97 3.35 23.64 -19.67
CA THR A 97 4.05 22.36 -19.58
C THR A 97 4.73 22.25 -18.21
N VAL A 98 4.42 21.19 -17.48
CA VAL A 98 4.88 20.91 -16.10
C VAL A 98 5.73 19.64 -16.00
N GLY A 99 5.95 18.97 -17.12
CA GLY A 99 6.70 17.73 -17.16
C GLY A 99 6.78 17.13 -18.55
N HIS A 100 7.54 16.05 -18.67
CA HIS A 100 7.69 15.27 -19.88
C HIS A 100 7.73 13.77 -19.56
N PHE A 101 7.30 12.97 -20.52
CA PHE A 101 7.37 11.51 -20.47
C PHE A 101 8.03 11.02 -21.74
N ASP A 102 9.13 10.30 -21.61
CA ASP A 102 9.90 9.79 -22.74
C ASP A 102 10.18 8.29 -22.57
N THR A 103 10.06 7.53 -23.66
CA THR A 103 10.47 6.12 -23.72
C THR A 103 11.86 5.99 -24.32
N SER A 104 12.74 5.25 -23.64
CA SER A 104 14.05 4.85 -24.14
C SER A 104 13.93 3.69 -25.15
N PRO A 105 14.83 3.58 -26.15
CA PRO A 105 14.92 2.41 -27.02
C PRO A 105 15.06 1.07 -26.26
N ASP A 106 15.60 1.11 -25.04
CA ASP A 106 15.85 -0.08 -24.22
C ASP A 106 14.59 -0.59 -23.48
N GLY A 107 13.42 0.02 -23.74
CA GLY A 107 12.16 -0.28 -23.04
C GLY A 107 12.01 0.41 -21.69
N GLY A 108 13.00 1.21 -21.27
CA GLY A 108 12.87 2.12 -20.14
C GLY A 108 11.88 3.24 -20.43
N SER A 109 11.17 3.72 -19.42
CA SER A 109 10.36 4.93 -19.52
C SER A 109 10.77 5.88 -18.41
N GLN A 110 10.79 7.18 -18.72
CA GLN A 110 11.15 8.22 -17.77
C GLN A 110 10.01 9.23 -17.71
N LEU A 111 9.41 9.35 -16.52
CA LEU A 111 8.43 10.38 -16.19
C LEU A 111 9.13 11.45 -15.36
N VAL A 112 9.17 12.68 -15.86
CA VAL A 112 9.68 13.84 -15.12
C VAL A 112 8.54 14.83 -14.96
N ILE A 113 8.21 15.15 -13.71
CA ILE A 113 7.20 16.13 -13.37
C ILE A 113 7.83 17.12 -12.40
N ASP A 114 7.72 18.41 -12.72
CA ASP A 114 8.08 19.50 -11.84
C ASP A 114 6.86 19.86 -10.97
N GLY A 115 6.84 19.36 -9.74
CA GLY A 115 5.74 19.57 -8.80
C GLY A 115 5.49 21.03 -8.45
N ASP A 116 6.55 21.86 -8.40
CA ASP A 116 6.46 23.27 -8.02
C ASP A 116 5.78 24.11 -9.12
N SER A 117 5.83 23.64 -10.37
CA SER A 117 5.16 24.27 -11.51
C SER A 117 3.66 23.98 -11.58
N ILE A 118 3.15 23.03 -10.76
CA ILE A 118 1.75 22.61 -10.79
C ILE A 118 0.91 23.48 -9.85
N VAL A 119 -0.04 24.21 -10.41
CA VAL A 119 -1.11 24.87 -9.66
C VAL A 119 -2.26 23.90 -9.44
N TRP A 120 -2.57 23.59 -8.19
CA TRP A 120 -3.73 22.77 -7.81
C TRP A 120 -4.94 23.66 -7.49
N SER A 121 -6.14 23.10 -7.65
CA SER A 121 -7.38 23.79 -7.23
C SER A 121 -7.49 23.94 -5.71
N THR A 122 -6.81 23.07 -4.97
CA THR A 122 -6.77 23.03 -3.50
C THR A 122 -5.73 23.98 -2.90
N GLY A 123 -4.94 24.69 -3.71
CA GLY A 123 -3.84 25.54 -3.28
C GLY A 123 -2.49 24.96 -3.69
N GLU A 124 -1.54 24.91 -2.75
CA GLU A 124 -0.18 24.39 -2.99
C GLU A 124 -0.07 22.87 -2.76
N GLU A 125 -0.97 22.27 -1.99
CA GLU A 125 -0.88 20.86 -1.64
C GLU A 125 -1.47 19.94 -2.73
N VAL A 126 -0.76 18.85 -3.02
CA VAL A 126 -1.20 17.79 -3.92
C VAL A 126 -2.47 17.12 -3.36
N PRO A 127 -3.60 17.15 -4.08
CA PRO A 127 -4.84 16.56 -3.58
C PRO A 127 -4.73 15.04 -3.50
N LYS A 128 -5.19 14.47 -2.38
CA LYS A 128 -5.23 13.02 -2.18
C LYS A 128 -6.43 12.43 -2.91
N GLY A 129 -6.18 11.62 -3.95
CA GLY A 129 -7.20 10.88 -4.70
C GLY A 129 -7.55 9.52 -4.09
N VAL A 130 -7.73 9.43 -2.76
CA VAL A 130 -8.00 8.16 -2.07
C VAL A 130 -9.47 8.03 -1.66
N CYS A 131 -10.02 6.81 -1.74
CA CYS A 131 -11.40 6.53 -1.31
C CYS A 131 -11.52 6.42 0.22
N SER A 132 -10.47 5.91 0.87
CA SER A 132 -10.41 5.70 2.30
C SER A 132 -8.99 6.02 2.75
N GLU A 133 -8.88 6.80 3.82
CA GLU A 133 -7.59 7.12 4.42
C GLU A 133 -6.92 5.85 4.97
N SER A 134 -5.60 5.91 5.16
CA SER A 134 -4.88 4.78 5.76
C SER A 134 -5.36 4.54 7.18
N CYS A 135 -5.64 3.27 7.52
CA CYS A 135 -6.11 2.92 8.85
C CYS A 135 -5.05 3.22 9.92
N PRO A 136 -5.41 3.87 11.04
CA PRO A 136 -4.47 4.10 12.13
C PRO A 136 -4.06 2.78 12.80
N PRO A 137 -2.95 2.76 13.56
CA PRO A 137 -2.62 1.64 14.44
C PRO A 137 -3.80 1.30 15.36
N GLY A 138 -3.94 0.03 15.70
CA GLY A 138 -5.09 -0.49 16.44
C GLY A 138 -6.29 -0.91 15.59
N THR A 139 -6.26 -0.62 14.29
CA THR A 139 -7.33 -0.96 13.36
C THR A 139 -6.82 -1.73 12.15
N ARG A 140 -7.68 -2.57 11.58
CA ARG A 140 -7.43 -3.31 10.34
C ARG A 140 -8.40 -2.89 9.24
N LYS A 141 -7.99 -3.10 8.00
CA LYS A 141 -8.84 -2.87 6.83
C LYS A 141 -9.96 -3.92 6.75
N ALA A 142 -11.15 -3.46 6.40
CA ALA A 142 -12.29 -4.31 6.10
C ALA A 142 -12.93 -3.86 4.79
N ALA A 143 -13.02 -4.78 3.82
CA ALA A 143 -13.59 -4.49 2.52
C ALA A 143 -15.09 -4.18 2.64
N ARG A 144 -15.53 -3.12 1.96
CA ARG A 144 -16.94 -2.77 1.85
C ARG A 144 -17.61 -3.62 0.76
N LYS A 145 -18.67 -4.35 1.12
CA LYS A 145 -19.41 -5.17 0.15
C LYS A 145 -19.95 -4.30 -0.99
N GLY A 146 -19.61 -4.66 -2.23
CA GLY A 146 -20.05 -3.96 -3.43
C GLY A 146 -19.22 -2.73 -3.84
N GLN A 147 -18.15 -2.38 -3.10
CA GLN A 147 -17.23 -1.30 -3.47
C GLN A 147 -15.87 -1.84 -3.98
N PRO A 148 -15.08 -1.03 -4.69
CA PRO A 148 -13.72 -1.39 -5.10
C PRO A 148 -12.78 -1.65 -3.91
N ILE A 149 -11.70 -2.39 -4.14
CA ILE A 149 -10.73 -2.82 -3.11
C ILE A 149 -10.07 -1.63 -2.37
N CYS A 150 -9.94 -0.47 -3.02
CA CYS A 150 -9.37 0.73 -2.41
C CYS A 150 -10.32 1.43 -1.40
N CYS A 151 -11.59 1.01 -1.33
CA CYS A 151 -12.58 1.53 -0.40
C CYS A 151 -12.81 0.52 0.73
N PHE A 152 -12.41 0.90 1.95
CA PHE A 152 -12.45 0.02 3.11
C PHE A 152 -12.80 0.80 4.37
N ASP A 153 -13.30 0.07 5.36
CA ASP A 153 -13.50 0.58 6.71
C ASP A 153 -12.35 0.15 7.61
N CYS A 154 -11.99 1.01 8.57
CA CYS A 154 -11.01 0.69 9.59
C CYS A 154 -11.74 0.14 10.81
N ILE A 155 -11.61 -1.16 11.04
CA ILE A 155 -12.27 -1.86 12.14
C ILE A 155 -11.24 -2.09 13.25
N PRO A 156 -11.55 -1.80 14.52
CA PRO A 156 -10.63 -2.06 15.63
C PRO A 156 -10.30 -3.56 15.73
N CYS A 157 -9.08 -3.84 16.14
CA CYS A 157 -8.66 -5.20 16.43
C CYS A 157 -9.45 -5.78 17.63
N ALA A 158 -9.61 -7.10 17.62
CA ALA A 158 -10.26 -7.80 18.72
C ALA A 158 -9.36 -7.84 19.96
N ASP A 159 -9.93 -8.06 21.14
CA ASP A 159 -9.15 -8.25 22.36
C ASP A 159 -8.15 -9.40 22.22
N GLY A 160 -6.92 -9.19 22.69
CA GLY A 160 -5.80 -10.13 22.51
C GLY A 160 -5.08 -9.99 21.16
N THR A 161 -5.56 -9.14 20.25
CA THR A 161 -4.93 -8.86 18.96
C THR A 161 -4.57 -7.38 18.79
N ILE A 162 -3.55 -7.10 17.99
CA ILE A 162 -3.04 -5.74 17.77
C ILE A 162 -2.73 -5.46 16.30
N ALA A 163 -2.70 -4.17 15.95
CA ALA A 163 -2.17 -3.68 14.68
C ALA A 163 -1.19 -2.52 14.96
N ASN A 164 0.10 -2.79 14.89
CA ASN A 164 1.14 -1.80 15.22
C ASN A 164 1.49 -0.85 14.05
N THR A 165 1.06 -1.18 12.83
CA THR A 165 1.40 -0.45 11.61
C THR A 165 0.17 0.21 11.00
N THR A 166 0.36 1.40 10.42
CA THR A 166 -0.69 2.09 9.68
C THR A 166 -1.08 1.30 8.42
N GLY A 167 -2.37 1.12 8.20
CA GLY A 167 -2.91 0.46 7.01
C GLY A 167 -2.80 -1.07 7.03
N ALA A 168 -2.69 -1.67 8.22
CA ALA A 168 -2.68 -3.12 8.41
C ALA A 168 -3.90 -3.80 7.77
N ALA A 169 -3.66 -4.91 7.06
CA ALA A 169 -4.73 -5.70 6.47
C ALA A 169 -5.46 -6.54 7.52
N GLU A 170 -4.70 -7.10 8.47
CA GLU A 170 -5.19 -7.97 9.53
C GLU A 170 -4.50 -7.65 10.86
N CYS A 171 -5.10 -8.09 11.96
CA CYS A 171 -4.54 -7.95 13.30
C CYS A 171 -3.70 -9.17 13.66
N VAL A 172 -2.66 -8.97 14.46
CA VAL A 172 -1.74 -10.02 14.93
C VAL A 172 -2.05 -10.34 16.39
N GLU A 173 -2.07 -11.62 16.74
CA GLU A 173 -2.26 -12.06 18.13
C GLU A 173 -1.05 -11.72 19.02
N CYS A 174 -1.33 -11.30 20.25
CA CYS A 174 -0.28 -11.10 21.25
C CYS A 174 0.28 -12.45 21.76
N PRO A 175 1.58 -12.50 22.14
CA PRO A 175 2.14 -13.67 22.82
C PRO A 175 1.42 -14.01 24.13
N GLN A 176 1.53 -15.26 24.61
CA GLN A 176 0.75 -15.77 25.76
C GLN A 176 0.79 -14.92 27.04
N ASP A 177 1.95 -14.34 27.38
CA ASP A 177 2.13 -13.53 28.59
C ASP A 177 1.67 -12.06 28.43
N TYR A 178 1.24 -11.70 27.22
CA TYR A 178 0.86 -10.36 26.85
C TYR A 178 -0.61 -10.29 26.43
N TRP A 179 -1.16 -9.09 26.51
CA TRP A 179 -2.51 -8.75 26.10
C TRP A 179 -2.51 -7.45 25.30
N SER A 180 -3.50 -7.27 24.45
CA SER A 180 -3.67 -6.02 23.71
C SER A 180 -3.99 -4.87 24.67
N ASN A 181 -3.35 -3.72 24.52
CA ASN A 181 -3.74 -2.50 25.23
C ASN A 181 -5.12 -1.97 24.78
N ASP A 182 -5.63 -0.92 25.42
CA ASP A 182 -6.92 -0.30 25.07
C ASP A 182 -6.95 0.20 23.62
N GLY A 183 -5.82 0.74 23.14
CA GLY A 183 -5.66 1.22 21.77
C GLY A 183 -5.45 0.12 20.71
N LYS A 184 -5.27 -1.15 21.12
CA LYS A 184 -4.93 -2.29 20.26
C LYS A 184 -3.71 -2.10 19.36
N ASP A 185 -2.81 -1.18 19.70
CA ASP A 185 -1.61 -0.88 18.90
C ASP A 185 -0.37 -1.62 19.42
N SER A 186 -0.42 -2.12 20.65
CA SER A 186 0.72 -2.70 21.36
C SER A 186 0.28 -3.81 22.32
N CYS A 187 1.18 -4.78 22.50
CA CYS A 187 1.01 -5.85 23.47
C CYS A 187 1.65 -5.42 24.79
N ILE A 188 0.87 -5.40 25.87
CA ILE A 188 1.29 -5.11 27.25
C ILE A 188 1.25 -6.40 28.08
N LEU A 189 2.03 -6.48 29.17
CA LEU A 189 1.97 -7.65 30.05
C LEU A 189 0.55 -7.83 30.60
N ARG A 190 0.06 -9.06 30.62
CA ARG A 190 -1.28 -9.36 31.10
C ARG A 190 -1.38 -9.10 32.60
N ASP A 191 -2.44 -8.41 33.02
CA ASP A 191 -2.72 -8.23 34.43
C ASP A 191 -2.98 -9.59 35.09
N ILE A 192 -2.37 -9.78 36.26
CA ILE A 192 -2.53 -11.01 37.04
C ILE A 192 -3.73 -10.78 37.97
N GLU A 193 -4.87 -11.35 37.59
CA GLU A 193 -5.98 -11.50 38.54
C GLU A 193 -5.65 -12.63 39.51
N TYR A 194 -5.56 -12.30 40.79
CA TYR A 194 -5.45 -13.25 41.87
C TYR A 194 -6.60 -13.04 42.84
N LEU A 195 -7.05 -14.10 43.49
CA LEU A 195 -8.10 -14.02 44.49
C LEU A 195 -7.56 -13.34 45.75
N SER A 196 -7.80 -12.04 45.89
CA SER A 196 -7.33 -11.28 47.05
C SER A 196 -8.21 -11.57 48.27
N TYR A 197 -7.60 -11.54 49.46
CA TYR A 197 -8.35 -11.59 50.72
C TYR A 197 -9.37 -10.46 50.87
N TYR A 198 -9.14 -9.34 50.18
CA TYR A 198 -10.02 -8.18 50.18
C TYR A 198 -11.14 -8.25 49.14
N ASP A 199 -11.10 -9.22 48.22
CA ASP A 199 -12.18 -9.39 47.25
C ASP A 199 -13.39 -10.05 47.91
N ALA A 200 -14.59 -9.78 47.39
CA ALA A 200 -15.82 -10.34 47.94
C ALA A 200 -15.77 -11.86 48.11
N MET A 201 -15.27 -12.59 47.10
CA MET A 201 -15.08 -14.04 47.19
C MET A 201 -14.02 -14.42 48.25
N GLY A 202 -12.89 -13.71 48.32
CA GLY A 202 -11.87 -13.94 49.35
C GLY A 202 -12.37 -13.70 50.78
N ILE A 203 -13.15 -12.64 50.99
CA ILE A 203 -13.78 -12.31 52.28
C ILE A 203 -14.79 -13.40 52.65
N THR A 204 -15.63 -13.86 51.72
CA THR A 204 -16.60 -14.93 52.01
C THR A 204 -15.92 -16.24 52.38
N LEU A 205 -14.88 -16.65 51.64
CA LEU A 205 -14.15 -17.89 51.93
C LEU A 205 -13.41 -17.82 53.28
N THR A 206 -12.79 -16.70 53.60
CA THR A 206 -12.09 -16.53 54.89
C THR A 206 -13.04 -16.50 56.06
N THR A 207 -14.16 -15.78 55.97
CA THR A 207 -15.14 -15.71 57.05
C THR A 207 -15.79 -17.07 57.32
N VAL A 208 -16.16 -17.82 56.29
CA VAL A 208 -16.68 -19.20 56.42
C VAL A 208 -15.63 -20.11 57.05
N SER A 209 -14.37 -20.02 56.63
CA SER A 209 -13.28 -20.82 57.20
C SER A 209 -13.04 -20.49 58.68
N LEU A 210 -13.06 -19.21 59.05
CA LEU A 210 -12.90 -18.77 60.44
C LEU A 210 -14.06 -19.23 61.31
N PHE A 211 -15.29 -19.15 60.79
CA PHE A 211 -16.48 -19.63 61.47
C PHE A 211 -16.44 -21.15 61.68
N GLY A 212 -16.01 -21.90 60.65
CA GLY A 212 -15.77 -23.34 60.75
C GLY A 212 -14.73 -23.67 61.83
N LEU A 213 -13.62 -22.94 61.89
CA LEU A 213 -12.60 -23.08 62.93
C LEU A 213 -13.17 -22.80 64.34
N CYS A 214 -13.98 -21.76 64.49
CA CYS A 214 -14.60 -21.46 65.78
C CYS A 214 -15.53 -22.59 66.23
N LEU A 215 -16.33 -23.14 65.31
CA LEU A 215 -17.21 -24.27 65.61
C LEU A 215 -16.42 -25.53 66.01
N THR A 216 -15.34 -25.85 65.30
CA THR A 216 -14.50 -27.02 65.65
C THR A 216 -13.81 -26.84 67.00
N VAL A 217 -13.33 -25.64 67.35
CA VAL A 217 -12.77 -25.38 68.68
C VAL A 217 -13.81 -25.54 69.78
N VAL A 218 -15.05 -25.08 69.55
CA VAL A 218 -16.15 -25.25 70.51
C VAL A 218 -16.50 -26.73 70.69
N THR A 219 -16.66 -27.49 69.60
CA THR A 219 -16.97 -28.93 69.69
C THR A 219 -15.87 -29.70 70.41
N ILE A 220 -14.60 -29.40 70.11
CA ILE A 220 -13.43 -29.97 70.81
C ILE A 220 -13.47 -29.62 72.30
N SER A 221 -13.73 -28.37 72.65
CA SER A 221 -13.76 -27.92 74.05
C SER A 221 -14.86 -28.62 74.87
N VAL A 222 -16.05 -28.78 74.28
CA VAL A 222 -17.17 -29.53 74.88
C VAL A 222 -16.79 -31.01 75.01
N PHE A 223 -16.22 -31.61 73.97
CA PHE A 223 -15.78 -33.00 73.99
C PHE A 223 -14.75 -33.27 75.08
N PHE A 224 -13.76 -32.40 75.26
CA PHE A 224 -12.77 -32.51 76.34
C PHE A 224 -13.40 -32.35 77.73
N SER A 225 -14.31 -31.39 77.91
CA SER A 225 -14.95 -31.13 79.21
C SER A 225 -15.86 -32.27 79.66
N PHE A 226 -16.56 -32.92 78.72
CA PHE A 226 -17.50 -34.01 79.00
C PHE A 226 -16.94 -35.40 78.66
N ARG A 227 -15.62 -35.54 78.49
CA ARG A 227 -14.92 -36.80 78.16
C ARG A 227 -15.23 -37.95 79.14
N SER A 228 -15.55 -37.62 80.39
CA SER A 228 -15.86 -38.61 81.44
C SER A 228 -17.33 -39.06 81.48
N THR A 229 -18.21 -38.49 80.64
CA THR A 229 -19.63 -38.84 80.63
C THR A 229 -19.87 -40.22 80.00
N PRO A 230 -20.85 -41.00 80.50
CA PRO A 230 -21.09 -42.37 80.05
C PRO A 230 -21.50 -42.46 78.57
N ILE A 231 -22.10 -41.40 78.02
CA ILE A 231 -22.47 -41.30 76.60
C ILE A 231 -21.21 -41.22 75.71
N VAL A 232 -20.22 -40.42 76.10
CA VAL A 232 -18.96 -40.26 75.35
C VAL A 232 -18.05 -41.50 75.47
N LYS A 233 -18.13 -42.24 76.58
CA LYS A 233 -17.43 -43.52 76.78
C LYS A 233 -18.07 -44.71 76.09
N ALA A 234 -19.39 -44.70 75.91
CA ALA A 234 -20.11 -45.73 75.16
C ALA A 234 -19.81 -45.64 73.65
N ASN A 235 -19.50 -44.44 73.18
CA ASN A 235 -18.94 -44.21 71.86
C ASN A 235 -17.41 -44.35 71.90
N ASN A 236 -16.77 -44.75 70.80
CA ASN A 236 -15.31 -44.90 70.79
C ASN A 236 -14.63 -43.52 70.86
N SER A 237 -14.14 -43.15 72.04
CA SER A 237 -13.59 -41.82 72.34
C SER A 237 -12.35 -41.48 71.50
N GLU A 238 -11.60 -42.49 71.07
CA GLU A 238 -10.41 -42.29 70.22
C GLU A 238 -10.83 -41.93 68.78
N LEU A 239 -11.84 -42.63 68.23
CA LEU A 239 -12.38 -42.35 66.89
C LEU A 239 -13.04 -40.97 66.80
N SER A 240 -13.75 -40.57 67.87
CA SER A 240 -14.42 -39.25 67.94
C SER A 240 -13.45 -38.07 68.16
N SER A 241 -12.19 -38.34 68.51
CA SER A 241 -11.15 -37.30 68.67
C SER A 241 -10.31 -37.08 67.41
N LEU A 242 -10.29 -38.08 66.52
CA LEU A 242 -9.55 -38.08 65.26
C LEU A 242 -10.36 -37.42 64.14
N LEU A 243 -11.69 -37.39 64.28
CA LEU A 243 -12.68 -36.95 63.29
C LEU A 243 -13.23 -35.58 63.67
#